data_AF-A0A7W7EMW6-F1
#
_entry.id   AF-A0A7W7EMW6-F1
#
_cell.length_a   1.000
_cell.length_b   1.000
_cell.length_c   1.000
_cell.angle_alpha   90.00
_cell.angle_beta   90.00
_cell.angle_gamma   90.00
#
_symmetry.space_group_name_H-M   'P 1'
#
loop_
_entity.id
_entity.type
_entity.pdbx_description
1 polymer ?
#
loop_
_entity_poly.entity_id
_entity_poly.type
_entity_poly.pdbx_seq_one_letter_code
_entity_poly.pdbx_strand_id
1 'polypeptide(L)'
;MAGHVPIYLGLVGRDLSVREGYDAARAACLSGLAAARVYLGSLDRIRAIAKLAVSLATPADFQEHPKVADGASELLLNLFGADLVPPRIVLGVSSIPLGMPVEVELVFEIEA
;
A
#
# COMPACT_ATOMS: atom_id res chain seq x y z
N MET A 1 -5.07 6.63 9.20
CA MET A 1 -5.09 6.54 10.68
C MET A 1 -6.17 7.44 11.24
N ALA A 2 -7.10 6.92 12.04
CA ALA A 2 -7.96 7.74 12.89
C ALA A 2 -7.39 7.64 14.32
N GLY A 3 -6.89 8.76 14.87
CA GLY A 3 -6.51 8.82 16.29
C GLY A 3 -5.32 7.96 16.75
N HIS A 4 -4.32 7.69 15.90
CA HIS A 4 -3.12 6.86 16.22
C HIS A 4 -3.40 5.39 16.58
N VAL A 5 -4.63 4.90 16.39
CA VAL A 5 -4.97 3.48 16.59
C VAL A 5 -4.89 2.74 15.24
N PRO A 6 -4.12 1.64 15.15
CA PRO A 6 -4.08 0.81 13.94
C PRO A 6 -5.44 0.17 13.66
N ILE A 7 -5.91 0.26 12.41
CA ILE A 7 -7.19 -0.36 11.98
C ILE A 7 -7.02 -1.87 11.78
N TYR A 8 -5.82 -2.31 11.41
CA TYR A 8 -5.46 -3.71 11.22
C TYR A 8 -4.15 -4.00 11.96
N LEU A 9 -4.05 -5.19 12.55
CA LEU A 9 -2.89 -5.64 13.31
C LEU A 9 -2.62 -7.12 13.06
N GLY A 10 -1.35 -7.51 13.14
CA GLY A 10 -0.91 -8.89 13.04
C GLY A 10 -0.45 -9.29 11.64
N LEU A 11 -0.32 -10.60 11.44
CA LEU A 11 0.23 -11.20 10.23
C LEU A 11 -0.89 -11.63 9.28
N VAL A 12 -0.77 -11.26 8.00
CA VAL A 12 -1.67 -11.76 6.95
C VAL A 12 -1.39 -13.24 6.70
N GLY A 13 -2.43 -14.06 6.67
CA GLY A 13 -2.36 -15.52 6.61
C GLY A 13 -2.32 -16.22 7.98
N ARG A 14 -2.26 -15.47 9.09
CA ARG A 14 -2.38 -16.02 10.45
C ARG A 14 -3.43 -15.30 11.28
N ASP A 15 -3.27 -14.00 11.45
CA ASP A 15 -4.12 -13.15 12.27
C ASP A 15 -5.18 -12.43 11.40
N LEU A 16 -4.84 -12.18 10.13
CA LEU A 16 -5.72 -11.57 9.13
C LEU A 16 -5.88 -12.47 7.91
N SER A 17 -7.06 -12.45 7.31
CA SER A 17 -7.32 -13.04 6.00
C SER A 17 -6.63 -12.28 4.87
N VAL A 18 -6.51 -12.91 3.69
CA VAL A 18 -6.04 -12.23 2.46
C VAL A 18 -6.89 -11.00 2.13
N ARG A 19 -8.20 -11.09 2.36
CA ARG A 19 -9.11 -9.98 2.11
C ARG A 19 -8.88 -8.81 3.07
N GLU A 20 -8.71 -9.07 4.36
CA GLU A 20 -8.37 -8.03 5.32
C GLU A 20 -6.99 -7.42 5.02
N GLY A 21 -6.02 -8.24 4.59
CA GLY A 21 -4.75 -7.76 4.08
C GLY A 21 -4.91 -6.84 2.87
N TYR A 22 -5.75 -7.21 1.91
CA TYR A 22 -6.07 -6.39 0.73
C TYR A 22 -6.63 -5.03 1.15
N ASP A 23 -7.59 -5.02 2.08
CA ASP A 23 -8.20 -3.78 2.58
C ASP A 23 -7.17 -2.94 3.37
N ALA A 24 -6.25 -3.59 4.10
CA ALA A 24 -5.13 -2.94 4.76
C ALA A 24 -4.13 -2.31 3.78
N ALA A 25 -3.79 -3.00 2.68
CA ALA A 25 -2.92 -2.47 1.62
C ALA A 25 -3.55 -1.25 0.94
N ARG A 26 -4.86 -1.31 0.66
CA ARG A 26 -5.63 -0.18 0.14
C ARG A 26 -5.60 1.00 1.11
N ALA A 27 -5.81 0.77 2.41
CA ALA A 27 -5.78 1.82 3.43
C ALA A 27 -4.39 2.44 3.62
N ALA A 28 -3.32 1.64 3.54
CA ALA A 28 -1.94 2.12 3.57
C ALA A 28 -1.64 3.01 2.36
N CYS A 29 -2.04 2.58 1.16
CA CYS A 29 -1.88 3.36 -0.07
C CYS A 29 -2.66 4.69 -0.02
N LEU A 30 -3.91 4.68 0.45
CA LEU A 30 -4.68 5.92 0.70
C LEU A 30 -3.97 6.86 1.68
N SER A 31 -3.34 6.31 2.72
CA SER A 31 -2.61 7.13 3.69
C SER A 31 -1.39 7.79 3.04
N GLY A 32 -0.68 7.08 2.16
CA GLY A 32 0.42 7.63 1.36
C GLY A 32 -0.05 8.74 0.40
N LEU A 33 -1.15 8.52 -0.32
CA LEU A 33 -1.75 9.54 -1.20
C LEU A 33 -2.23 10.76 -0.40
N ALA A 34 -2.81 10.57 0.79
CA ALA A 34 -3.20 11.68 1.65
C ALA A 34 -2.00 12.51 2.08
N ALA A 35 -0.88 11.88 2.46
CA ALA A 35 0.37 12.57 2.76
C ALA A 35 0.92 13.33 1.55
N ALA A 36 0.91 12.71 0.36
CA ALA A 36 1.32 13.36 -0.89
C ALA A 36 0.44 14.59 -1.19
N ARG A 37 -0.88 14.49 -1.03
CA ARG A 37 -1.80 15.62 -1.23
C ARG A 37 -1.52 16.79 -0.28
N VAL A 38 -1.17 16.52 0.98
CA VAL A 38 -0.79 17.58 1.93
C VAL A 38 0.44 18.34 1.44
N TYR A 39 1.43 17.63 0.89
CA TYR A 39 2.65 18.24 0.36
C TYR A 39 2.41 18.97 -0.99
N LEU A 40 1.65 18.37 -1.90
CA LEU A 40 1.46 18.86 -3.27
C LEU A 40 0.30 19.87 -3.43
N GLY A 41 -0.63 19.91 -2.47
CA GLY A 41 -1.89 20.66 -2.54
C GLY A 41 -2.97 19.95 -3.36
N SER A 42 -2.61 19.40 -4.53
CA SER A 42 -3.46 18.52 -5.34
C SER A 42 -2.68 17.29 -5.82
N LEU A 43 -3.37 16.16 -5.95
CA LEU A 43 -2.82 14.95 -6.58
C LEU A 43 -2.70 15.08 -8.10
N ASP A 44 -3.35 16.06 -8.71
CA ASP A 44 -3.25 16.34 -10.16
C ASP A 44 -1.82 16.70 -10.59
N ARG A 45 -0.96 17.10 -9.62
CA ARG A 45 0.47 17.39 -9.86
C ARG A 45 1.33 16.14 -9.99
N ILE A 46 0.77 14.95 -9.80
CA ILE A 46 1.47 13.67 -10.00
C ILE A 46 1.37 13.31 -11.48
N ARG A 47 2.52 13.25 -12.15
CA ARG A 47 2.61 12.85 -13.55
C ARG A 47 2.62 11.35 -13.75
N ALA A 48 3.26 10.62 -12.84
CA ALA A 48 3.31 9.16 -12.86
C ALA A 48 3.64 8.61 -11.48
N ILE A 49 3.25 7.37 -11.23
CA ILE A 49 3.78 6.58 -10.11
C ILE A 49 5.12 6.01 -10.58
N ALA A 50 6.23 6.42 -9.98
CA ALA A 50 7.56 5.91 -10.34
C ALA A 50 7.86 4.57 -9.66
N LYS A 51 7.30 4.33 -8.48
CA LYS A 51 7.45 3.08 -7.72
C LYS A 51 6.23 2.81 -6.85
N LEU A 52 5.80 1.54 -6.83
CA LEU A 52 4.96 0.97 -5.79
C LEU A 52 5.71 -0.22 -5.16
N ALA A 53 6.02 -0.12 -3.88
CA ALA A 53 6.51 -1.26 -3.09
C ALA A 53 5.55 -1.55 -1.93
N VAL A 54 5.29 -2.84 -1.68
CA VAL A 54 4.39 -3.31 -0.64
C VAL A 54 5.09 -4.36 0.21
N SER A 55 5.27 -4.06 1.49
CA SER A 55 5.80 -5.00 2.48
C SER A 55 4.64 -5.57 3.30
N LEU A 56 4.59 -6.89 3.44
CA LEU A 56 3.52 -7.61 4.13
C LEU A 56 4.09 -8.38 5.31
N ALA A 57 3.58 -8.17 6.51
CA ALA A 57 3.89 -9.02 7.65
C ALA A 57 3.16 -10.36 7.47
N THR A 58 3.89 -11.44 7.19
CA THR A 58 3.31 -12.75 6.87
C THR A 58 4.07 -13.89 7.54
N PRO A 59 3.45 -15.07 7.75
CA PRO A 59 4.18 -16.31 7.97
C PRO A 59 5.18 -16.59 6.82
N ALA A 60 6.21 -17.39 7.11
CA ALA A 60 7.26 -17.70 6.15
C ALA A 60 6.77 -18.52 4.93
N ASP A 61 5.68 -19.25 5.10
CA ASP A 61 5.05 -20.13 4.10
C ASP A 61 3.87 -19.48 3.37
N PHE A 62 3.56 -18.20 3.65
CA PHE A 62 2.52 -17.47 2.93
C PHE A 62 2.92 -17.26 1.47
N GLN A 63 1.98 -17.36 0.53
CA GLN A 63 2.25 -17.24 -0.92
C GLN A 63 1.27 -16.31 -1.65
N GLU A 64 0.30 -15.74 -0.95
CA GLU A 64 -0.75 -14.91 -1.55
C GLU A 64 -0.42 -13.41 -1.51
N HIS A 65 0.86 -13.06 -1.38
CA HIS A 65 1.33 -11.67 -1.35
C HIS A 65 0.80 -10.81 -2.51
N PRO A 66 0.77 -11.30 -3.76
CA PRO A 66 0.23 -10.50 -4.87
C PRO A 66 -1.23 -10.11 -4.66
N LYS A 67 -2.08 -11.04 -4.19
CA LYS A 67 -3.51 -10.79 -3.96
C LYS A 67 -3.75 -9.73 -2.90
N VAL A 68 -2.90 -9.69 -1.88
CA VAL A 68 -2.94 -8.66 -0.83
C VAL A 68 -2.51 -7.31 -1.38
N ALA A 69 -1.39 -7.27 -2.13
CA ALA A 69 -0.88 -6.04 -2.72
C ALA A 69 -1.81 -5.44 -3.77
N ASP A 70 -2.74 -6.22 -4.34
CA ASP A 70 -3.74 -5.74 -5.31
C ASP A 70 -4.58 -4.60 -4.74
N GLY A 71 -4.80 -4.56 -3.42
CA GLY A 71 -5.54 -3.46 -2.79
C GLY A 71 -4.89 -2.09 -2.98
N ALA A 72 -3.57 -2.04 -3.04
CA ALA A 72 -2.83 -0.82 -3.33
C ALA A 72 -2.76 -0.54 -4.84
N SER A 73 -2.42 -1.53 -5.67
CA SER A 73 -2.28 -1.29 -7.11
C SER A 73 -3.62 -1.02 -7.80
N GLU A 74 -4.70 -1.72 -7.46
CA GLU A 74 -6.03 -1.44 -8.02
C GLU A 74 -6.53 -0.05 -7.62
N LEU A 75 -6.19 0.44 -6.41
CA LEU A 75 -6.49 1.82 -6.05
C LEU A 75 -5.79 2.81 -6.99
N LEU A 76 -4.50 2.64 -7.21
CA LEU A 76 -3.73 3.54 -8.07
C LEU A 76 -4.21 3.46 -9.52
N LEU A 77 -4.49 2.26 -10.03
CA LEU A 77 -5.05 2.06 -11.36
C LEU A 77 -6.40 2.77 -11.53
N ASN A 78 -7.28 2.67 -10.53
CA ASN A 78 -8.59 3.33 -10.56
C ASN A 78 -8.48 4.87 -10.52
N LEU A 79 -7.42 5.43 -9.92
CA LEU A 79 -7.23 6.87 -9.78
C LEU A 79 -6.45 7.50 -10.93
N PHE A 80 -5.38 6.84 -11.39
CA PHE A 80 -4.42 7.40 -12.35
C PHE A 80 -4.46 6.72 -13.73
N GLY A 81 -5.18 5.60 -13.87
CA GLY A 81 -5.18 4.80 -15.08
C GLY A 81 -3.95 3.89 -15.20
N ALA A 82 -3.99 2.97 -16.16
CA ALA A 82 -2.94 1.95 -16.33
C ALA A 82 -1.60 2.52 -16.81
N ASP A 83 -1.63 3.54 -17.67
CA ASP A 83 -0.41 4.10 -18.30
C ASP A 83 0.51 4.81 -17.30
N LEU A 84 -0.01 5.19 -16.14
CA LEU A 84 0.71 5.96 -15.12
C LEU A 84 1.12 5.11 -13.90
N VAL A 85 0.86 3.81 -13.92
CA VAL A 85 1.14 2.89 -12.80
C VAL A 85 2.22 1.87 -13.19
N PRO A 86 3.31 1.77 -12.43
CA PRO A 86 4.45 0.94 -12.77
C PRO A 86 4.22 -0.50 -12.32
N PRO A 87 5.07 -1.44 -12.78
CA PRO A 87 5.24 -2.71 -12.09
C PRO A 87 5.57 -2.48 -10.60
N ARG A 88 5.06 -3.37 -9.75
CA ARG A 88 5.24 -3.28 -8.29
C ARG A 88 6.25 -4.28 -7.77
N ILE A 89 6.78 -3.99 -6.58
CA ILE A 89 7.50 -4.94 -5.75
C ILE A 89 6.59 -5.34 -4.58
N VAL A 90 6.51 -6.63 -4.28
CA VAL A 90 5.83 -7.12 -3.07
C VAL A 90 6.71 -8.12 -2.33
N LEU A 91 6.89 -7.93 -1.03
CA LEU A 91 7.75 -8.77 -0.19
C LEU A 91 7.03 -9.19 1.09
N GLY A 92 7.23 -10.43 1.52
CA GLY A 92 6.92 -10.87 2.87
C GLY A 92 8.05 -10.47 3.83
N VAL A 93 7.68 -9.95 5.00
CA VAL A 93 8.60 -9.56 6.07
C VAL A 93 8.15 -10.17 7.40
N SER A 94 9.08 -10.32 8.36
CA SER A 94 8.78 -10.88 9.67
C SER A 94 7.95 -9.96 10.55
N SER A 95 8.08 -8.65 10.38
CA SER A 95 7.37 -7.63 11.15
C SER A 95 7.41 -6.27 10.45
N ILE A 96 6.46 -5.42 10.81
CA ILE A 96 6.34 -4.01 10.39
C ILE A 96 6.09 -3.19 11.67
N PRO A 97 6.54 -1.90 11.74
CA PRO A 97 6.36 -1.07 12.92
C PRO A 97 4.92 -1.08 13.46
N LEU A 98 4.79 -1.00 14.78
CA LEU A 98 3.52 -1.01 15.51
C LEU A 98 2.67 -2.29 15.31
N GLY A 99 3.24 -3.36 14.76
CA GLY A 99 2.52 -4.61 14.50
C GLY A 99 1.54 -4.52 13.34
N MET A 100 1.72 -3.54 12.45
CA MET A 100 0.86 -3.37 11.27
C MET A 100 1.06 -4.53 10.28
N PRO A 101 0.03 -4.91 9.51
CA PRO A 101 0.13 -6.01 8.56
C PRO A 101 0.75 -5.61 7.21
N VAL A 102 0.68 -4.33 6.85
CA VAL A 102 1.06 -3.83 5.52
C VAL A 102 1.73 -2.47 5.63
N GLU A 103 2.81 -2.29 4.88
CA GLU A 103 3.46 -1.00 4.64
C GLU A 103 3.55 -0.77 3.12
N VAL A 104 3.28 0.46 2.68
CA VAL A 104 3.31 0.86 1.26
C VAL A 104 4.28 2.02 1.09
N GLU A 105 5.21 1.88 0.15
CA GLU A 105 6.11 2.94 -0.30
C GLU A 105 5.69 3.39 -1.70
N LEU A 106 5.51 4.71 -1.86
CA LEU A 106 5.19 5.35 -3.13
C LEU A 106 6.27 6.37 -3.48
N VAL A 107 6.75 6.30 -4.71
CA VAL A 107 7.59 7.34 -5.32
C VAL A 107 6.82 7.91 -6.49
N PHE A 108 6.72 9.23 -6.56
CA PHE A 108 5.96 9.93 -7.59
C PHE A 108 6.89 10.74 -8.49
N GLU A 109 6.63 10.72 -9.80
CA GLU A 109 7.07 11.79 -10.69
C GLU A 109 6.06 12.94 -10.56
N ILE A 110 6.55 14.15 -10.33
CA ILE A 110 5.71 15.34 -10.15
C ILE A 110 6.00 16.38 -11.23
N GLU A 111 5.01 17.25 -11.50
CA GLU A 111 5.22 18.44 -12.32
C GLU A 111 6.29 19.37 -11.72
N ALA A 112 7.05 20.03 -12.59
CA ALA A 112 8.07 21.00 -12.23
C ALA A 112 7.50 22.25 -11.53
#